data_AF-A0A6M0FZ96-F1
#
_entry.id   AF-A0A6M0FZ96-F1
#
_cell.length_a   1.000
_cell.length_b   1.000
_cell.length_c   1.000
_cell.angle_alpha   90.00
_cell.angle_beta   90.00
_cell.angle_gamma   90.00
#
_symmetry.space_group_name_H-M   'P 1'
#
loop_
_entity.id
_entity.type
_entity.pdbx_description
1 polymer ?
#
loop_
_entity_poly.entity_id
_entity_poly.type
_entity_poly.pdbx_seq_one_letter_code
_entity_poly.pdbx_strand_id
1 'polypeptide(L)'
;MKLLDYQAKWQDLEASTNPFAIMTMAHLTTMSTQGKPKMRQQGKWDLVRRLLEKGYHQEDIRKLFRVVDWMMTLPFELQQSFEERLNRYQQERQMPLLSHMEVRGMQRGAVQTAHEWLLEVLTTRFEVVPPEVIEAINQIEDVSILKQLLREAIAISSMAEFQQLLSQSQADA
;
A
#
# COMPACT_ATOMS: atom_id res chain seq x y z
N MET A 1 -9.55 -22.75 16.84
CA MET A 1 -8.88 -21.80 17.76
C MET A 1 -9.93 -20.78 18.20
N LYS A 2 -10.15 -20.60 19.51
CA LYS A 2 -11.30 -19.87 20.04
C LYS A 2 -11.04 -18.35 20.02
N LEU A 3 -12.08 -17.54 19.75
CA LEU A 3 -12.04 -16.07 19.78
C LEU A 3 -11.45 -15.50 21.09
N LEU A 4 -11.66 -16.19 22.21
CA LEU A 4 -11.20 -15.79 23.54
C LEU A 4 -9.67 -15.83 23.67
N ASP A 5 -9.02 -16.82 23.06
CA ASP A 5 -7.55 -16.94 23.09
C ASP A 5 -6.89 -15.80 22.30
N TYR A 6 -7.58 -15.32 21.26
CA TYR A 6 -7.14 -14.20 20.44
C TYR A 6 -7.28 -12.86 21.18
N GLN A 7 -8.38 -12.68 21.93
CA GLN A 7 -8.64 -11.45 22.67
C GLN A 7 -7.70 -11.27 23.88
N ALA A 8 -7.40 -12.36 24.61
CA ALA A 8 -6.43 -12.32 25.70
C ALA A 8 -5.01 -12.00 25.18
N LYS A 9 -4.58 -12.67 24.11
CA LYS A 9 -3.30 -12.36 23.44
C LYS A 9 -3.25 -10.92 22.92
N TRP A 10 -4.38 -10.40 22.42
CA TRP A 10 -4.45 -9.01 21.95
C TRP A 10 -4.21 -8.00 23.07
N GLN A 11 -4.81 -8.20 24.24
CA GLN A 11 -4.59 -7.34 25.41
C GLN A 11 -3.13 -7.38 25.89
N ASP A 12 -2.51 -8.56 25.92
CA ASP A 12 -1.10 -8.71 26.31
C ASP A 12 -0.16 -8.01 25.32
N LEU A 13 -0.41 -8.16 24.01
CA LEU A 13 0.33 -7.48 22.96
C LEU A 13 0.13 -5.96 23.02
N GLU A 14 -1.07 -5.52 23.36
CA GLU A 14 -1.41 -4.11 23.55
C GLU A 14 -0.68 -3.48 24.72
N ALA A 15 -0.48 -4.20 25.82
CA ALA A 15 0.27 -3.70 26.97
C ALA A 15 1.80 -3.64 26.68
N SER A 16 2.32 -4.51 25.82
CA SER A 16 3.76 -4.65 25.57
C SER A 16 4.39 -3.45 24.84
N THR A 17 5.54 -2.98 25.31
CA THR A 17 6.41 -2.01 24.58
C THR A 17 7.39 -2.70 23.64
N ASN A 18 7.28 -4.02 23.45
CA ASN A 18 8.15 -4.74 22.56
C ASN A 18 7.77 -4.46 21.10
N PRO A 19 8.71 -4.04 20.22
CA PRO A 19 8.45 -3.84 18.79
C PRO A 19 7.86 -5.08 18.08
N PHE A 20 8.21 -6.29 18.54
CA PHE A 20 7.63 -7.53 18.02
C PHE A 20 6.13 -7.68 18.32
N ALA A 21 5.60 -6.98 19.33
CA ALA A 21 4.17 -6.98 19.60
C ALA A 21 3.38 -6.29 18.48
N ILE A 22 3.90 -5.16 17.96
CA ILE A 22 3.30 -4.46 16.81
C ILE A 22 3.31 -5.34 15.57
N MET A 23 4.43 -6.02 15.30
CA MET A 23 4.53 -6.95 14.18
C MET A 23 3.52 -8.10 14.30
N THR A 24 3.40 -8.67 15.50
CA THR A 24 2.44 -9.76 15.76
C THR A 24 1.00 -9.28 15.57
N MET A 25 0.65 -8.11 16.10
CA MET A 25 -0.69 -7.54 15.92
C MET A 25 -0.97 -7.26 14.44
N ALA A 26 -0.02 -6.69 13.69
CA ALA A 26 -0.16 -6.46 12.25
C ALA A 26 -0.39 -7.76 11.48
N HIS A 27 0.35 -8.82 11.79
CA HIS A 27 0.17 -10.13 11.17
C HIS A 27 -1.23 -10.70 11.43
N LEU A 28 -1.66 -10.68 12.69
CA LEU A 28 -3.00 -11.16 13.10
C LEU A 28 -4.12 -10.32 12.47
N THR A 29 -3.96 -9.00 12.36
CA THR A 29 -4.90 -8.11 11.67
C THR A 29 -4.95 -8.40 10.17
N THR A 30 -3.81 -8.66 9.51
CA THR A 30 -3.78 -9.04 8.09
C THR A 30 -4.56 -10.34 7.84
N MET A 31 -4.37 -11.35 8.68
CA MET A 31 -5.07 -12.64 8.58
C MET A 31 -6.58 -12.48 8.78
N SER A 32 -7.00 -11.73 9.81
CA SER A 32 -8.43 -11.54 10.13
C SER A 32 -9.19 -10.64 9.14
N THR A 33 -8.47 -9.83 8.34
CA THR A 33 -9.06 -8.89 7.37
C THR A 33 -8.90 -9.33 5.91
N GLN A 34 -8.55 -10.61 5.66
CA GLN A 34 -8.44 -11.15 4.31
C GLN A 34 -9.75 -10.98 3.53
N GLY A 35 -9.65 -10.44 2.31
CA GLY A 35 -10.81 -10.13 1.45
C GLY A 35 -11.66 -8.94 1.90
N LYS A 36 -11.28 -8.22 2.98
CA LYS A 36 -12.06 -7.11 3.57
C LYS A 36 -11.24 -5.82 3.64
N PRO A 37 -11.01 -5.13 2.50
CA PRO A 37 -10.05 -4.03 2.41
C PRO A 37 -10.38 -2.83 3.31
N LYS A 38 -11.66 -2.49 3.48
CA LYS A 38 -12.09 -1.42 4.42
C LYS A 38 -11.80 -1.77 5.88
N MET A 39 -12.01 -3.02 6.29
CA MET A 39 -11.64 -3.47 7.63
C MET A 39 -10.13 -3.48 7.82
N ARG A 40 -9.36 -3.85 6.79
CA ARG A 40 -7.89 -3.78 6.83
C ARG A 40 -7.40 -2.35 6.99
N GLN A 41 -7.99 -1.38 6.29
CA GLN A 41 -7.64 0.04 6.43
C GLN A 41 -7.87 0.53 7.86
N GLN A 42 -9.03 0.22 8.45
CA GLN A 42 -9.32 0.59 9.82
C GLN A 42 -8.36 -0.08 10.81
N GLY A 43 -8.05 -1.37 10.63
CA GLY A 43 -7.07 -2.07 11.46
C GLY A 43 -5.65 -1.48 11.34
N LYS A 44 -5.22 -1.12 10.12
CA LYS A 44 -3.94 -0.45 9.86
C LYS A 44 -3.88 0.90 10.57
N TRP A 45 -4.97 1.67 10.51
CA TRP A 45 -5.10 2.93 11.23
C TRP A 45 -4.92 2.76 12.75
N ASP A 46 -5.66 1.81 13.34
CA ASP A 46 -5.62 1.60 14.79
C ASP A 46 -4.22 1.18 15.27
N LEU A 47 -3.51 0.37 14.48
CA LEU A 47 -2.13 -0.05 14.76
C LEU A 47 -1.14 1.11 14.65
N VAL A 48 -1.21 1.91 13.59
CA VAL A 48 -0.28 3.03 13.37
C VAL A 48 -0.52 4.13 14.41
N ARG A 49 -1.78 4.43 14.76
CA ARG A 49 -2.08 5.36 15.85
C ARG A 49 -1.47 4.88 17.17
N ARG A 50 -1.64 3.60 17.50
CA ARG A 50 -1.06 3.02 18.72
C ARG A 50 0.46 3.05 18.74
N LEU A 51 1.08 2.80 17.58
CA LEU A 51 2.53 2.91 17.42
C LEU A 51 3.01 4.33 17.74
N LEU A 52 2.28 5.36 17.31
CA LEU A 52 2.59 6.77 17.60
C LEU A 52 2.38 7.13 19.08
N GLU A 53 1.42 6.50 19.75
CA GLU A 53 1.05 6.81 21.14
C GLU A 53 1.92 6.07 22.19
N LYS A 54 2.62 4.98 21.82
CA LYS A 54 3.37 4.12 22.76
C LYS A 54 4.71 4.68 23.26
N GLY A 55 5.10 5.88 22.85
CA GLY A 55 6.33 6.54 23.33
C GLY A 55 7.64 5.95 22.77
N TYR A 56 7.58 5.25 21.64
CA TYR A 56 8.77 4.80 20.92
C TYR A 56 9.61 5.97 20.43
N HIS A 57 10.93 5.75 20.24
CA HIS A 57 11.77 6.72 19.54
C HIS A 57 11.34 6.86 18.08
N GLN A 58 11.45 8.07 17.53
CA GLN A 58 10.96 8.40 16.19
C GLN A 58 11.52 7.47 15.08
N GLU A 59 12.78 7.07 15.19
CA GLU A 59 13.38 6.12 14.23
C GLU A 59 12.76 4.73 14.30
N ASP A 60 12.43 4.24 15.49
CA ASP A 60 11.79 2.94 15.67
C ASP A 60 10.35 2.98 15.17
N ILE A 61 9.64 4.08 15.40
CA ILE A 61 8.31 4.31 14.82
C ILE A 61 8.40 4.25 13.28
N ARG A 62 9.40 4.90 12.65
CA ARG A 62 9.58 4.82 11.18
C ARG A 62 9.82 3.39 10.70
N LYS A 63 10.71 2.64 11.36
CA LYS A 63 11.03 1.25 10.99
C LYS A 63 9.80 0.36 11.11
N LEU A 64 9.08 0.45 12.24
CA LEU A 64 7.89 -0.34 12.51
C LEU A 64 6.73 0.04 11.59
N PHE A 65 6.56 1.34 11.30
CA PHE A 65 5.57 1.81 10.33
C PHE A 65 5.80 1.19 8.95
N ARG A 66 7.04 1.17 8.44
CA ARG A 66 7.36 0.54 7.15
C ARG A 66 6.99 -0.95 7.12
N VAL A 67 7.24 -1.67 8.22
CA VAL A 67 6.87 -3.09 8.33
C VAL A 67 5.34 -3.26 8.30
N VAL A 68 4.61 -2.44 9.05
CA VAL A 68 3.13 -2.48 9.07
C VAL A 68 2.56 -2.13 7.71
N ASP A 69 3.10 -1.09 7.06
CA ASP A 69 2.65 -0.62 5.75
C ASP A 69 2.84 -1.67 4.66
N TRP A 70 4.00 -2.34 4.66
CA TRP A 70 4.29 -3.44 3.75
C TRP A 70 3.39 -4.66 4.01
N MET A 71 3.19 -5.03 5.28
CA MET A 71 2.41 -6.21 5.65
C MET A 71 0.90 -6.03 5.46
N MET A 72 0.40 -4.81 5.62
CA MET A 72 -1.00 -4.44 5.53
C MET A 72 -1.26 -3.61 4.27
N THR A 73 -0.99 -4.19 3.10
CA THR A 73 -1.22 -3.53 1.82
C THR A 73 -2.72 -3.22 1.63
N LEU A 74 -3.01 -2.01 1.16
CA LEU A 74 -4.35 -1.50 0.87
C LEU A 74 -4.50 -1.21 -0.63
N PRO A 75 -5.72 -1.30 -1.18
CA PRO A 75 -6.05 -0.67 -2.46
C PRO A 75 -5.80 0.84 -2.41
N PHE A 76 -5.49 1.44 -3.56
CA PHE A 76 -5.05 2.83 -3.68
C PHE A 76 -5.94 3.85 -2.99
N GLU A 77 -7.25 3.84 -3.25
CA GLU A 77 -8.20 4.77 -2.62
C GLU A 77 -8.15 4.71 -1.08
N LEU A 78 -7.99 3.50 -0.54
CA LEU A 78 -7.90 3.27 0.89
C LEU A 78 -6.51 3.63 1.44
N GLN A 79 -5.45 3.47 0.64
CA GLN A 79 -4.11 3.93 1.01
C GLN A 79 -4.06 5.46 1.04
N GLN A 80 -4.60 6.15 0.03
CA GLN A 80 -4.68 7.62 0.00
C GLN A 80 -5.46 8.16 1.19
N SER A 81 -6.68 7.67 1.42
CA SER A 81 -7.49 8.13 2.55
C SER A 81 -6.85 7.78 3.91
N PHE A 82 -6.08 6.70 4.00
CA PHE A 82 -5.26 6.39 5.18
C PHE A 82 -4.14 7.42 5.38
N GLU A 83 -3.40 7.77 4.33
CA GLU A 83 -2.31 8.74 4.36
C GLU A 83 -2.79 10.15 4.69
N GLU A 84 -3.92 10.60 4.12
CA GLU A 84 -4.55 11.87 4.46
C GLU A 84 -4.92 11.95 5.94
N ARG A 85 -5.54 10.88 6.47
CA ARG A 85 -5.90 10.77 7.89
C ARG A 85 -4.66 10.81 8.78
N LEU A 86 -3.61 10.10 8.37
CA LEU A 86 -2.33 10.06 9.09
C LEU A 86 -1.63 11.43 9.08
N ASN A 87 -1.64 12.13 7.95
CA ASN A 87 -1.09 13.49 7.84
C ASN A 87 -1.82 14.47 8.76
N ARG A 88 -3.16 14.43 8.77
CA ARG A 88 -3.97 15.27 9.67
C ARG A 88 -3.65 15.01 11.14
N TYR A 89 -3.58 13.74 11.55
CA TYR A 89 -3.26 13.38 12.93
C TYR A 89 -1.86 13.82 13.35
N GLN A 90 -0.86 13.68 12.47
CA GLN A 90 0.50 14.16 12.74
C GLN A 90 0.57 15.69 12.88
N GLN A 91 -0.19 16.43 12.07
CA GLN A 91 -0.28 17.90 12.15
C GLN A 91 -0.91 18.35 13.47
N GLU A 92 -2.04 17.75 13.85
CA GLU A 92 -2.74 18.04 15.11
C GLU A 92 -1.84 17.78 16.34
N ARG A 93 -0.98 16.76 16.26
CA ARG A 93 -0.08 16.35 17.36
C ARG A 93 1.31 16.99 17.29
N GLN A 94 1.62 17.75 16.23
CA GLN A 94 2.95 18.29 15.93
C GLN A 94 4.05 17.19 15.95
N MET A 95 3.74 15.99 15.44
CA MET A 95 4.63 14.83 15.46
C MET A 95 4.84 14.28 14.04
N PRO A 96 5.76 14.84 13.24
CA PRO A 96 6.03 14.33 11.89
C PRO A 96 6.76 12.99 11.96
N LEU A 97 6.09 11.91 11.56
CA LEU A 97 6.64 10.56 11.44
C LEU A 97 7.59 10.47 10.23
N LEU A 98 7.11 10.94 9.08
CA LEU A 98 7.86 11.01 7.83
C LEU A 98 7.78 12.44 7.31
N SER A 99 8.86 12.93 6.73
CA SER A 99 8.80 14.17 5.96
C SER A 99 7.95 13.96 4.71
N HIS A 100 7.33 15.04 4.21
CA HIS A 100 6.63 15.02 2.93
C HIS A 100 7.55 14.56 1.77
N MET A 101 8.86 14.79 1.88
CA MET A 101 9.84 14.32 0.91
C MET A 101 10.03 12.80 0.95
N GLU A 102 10.07 12.20 2.13
CA GLU A 102 10.20 10.74 2.29
C GLU A 102 8.95 10.00 1.79
N VAL A 103 7.76 10.50 2.13
CA VAL A 103 6.50 9.94 1.63
C VAL A 103 6.46 9.99 0.10
N ARG A 104 6.75 11.17 -0.47
CA ARG A 104 6.80 11.38 -1.92
C ARG A 104 7.87 10.52 -2.59
N GLY A 105 9.02 10.33 -1.96
CA GLY A 105 10.10 9.48 -2.48
C GLY A 105 9.70 8.01 -2.55
N MET A 106 9.01 7.50 -1.53
CA MET A 106 8.51 6.11 -1.52
C MET A 106 7.40 5.88 -2.54
N GLN A 107 6.44 6.80 -2.65
CA GLN A 107 5.38 6.74 -3.67
C GLN A 107 5.97 6.75 -5.08
N ARG A 108 6.86 7.71 -5.36
CA ARG A 108 7.53 7.81 -6.68
C ARG A 108 8.33 6.57 -7.02
N GLY A 109 9.09 6.01 -6.06
CA GLY A 109 9.86 4.79 -6.30
C GLY A 109 8.97 3.59 -6.66
N ALA A 110 7.84 3.43 -5.98
CA ALA A 110 6.89 2.35 -6.25
C ALA A 110 6.18 2.51 -7.61
N VAL A 111 5.78 3.73 -7.97
CA VAL A 111 5.18 4.05 -9.28
C VAL A 111 6.18 3.82 -10.40
N GLN A 112 7.39 4.37 -10.28
CA GLN A 112 8.45 4.24 -11.27
C GLN A 112 8.79 2.75 -11.53
N THR A 113 8.94 1.96 -10.47
CA THR A 113 9.21 0.52 -10.60
C THR A 113 8.07 -0.20 -11.33
N ALA A 114 6.82 0.16 -11.04
CA ALA A 114 5.66 -0.45 -11.69
C ALA A 114 5.53 -0.04 -13.17
N HIS A 115 5.85 1.21 -13.52
CA HIS A 115 5.96 1.68 -14.90
C HIS A 115 7.01 0.89 -15.67
N GLU A 116 8.23 0.81 -15.14
CA GLU A 116 9.35 0.10 -15.75
C GLU A 116 9.00 -1.35 -16.06
N TRP A 117 8.43 -2.06 -15.08
CA TRP A 117 8.04 -3.46 -15.24
C TRP A 117 6.93 -3.66 -16.26
N LEU A 118 5.92 -2.77 -16.26
CA LEU A 118 4.82 -2.85 -17.22
C LEU A 118 5.31 -2.65 -18.65
N LEU A 119 6.15 -1.64 -18.87
CA LEU A 119 6.75 -1.39 -20.18
C LEU A 119 7.66 -2.56 -20.61
N GLU A 120 8.50 -3.09 -19.71
CA GLU A 120 9.38 -4.22 -20.00
C GLU A 120 8.60 -5.47 -20.42
N VAL A 121 7.49 -5.79 -19.76
CA VAL A 121 6.61 -6.91 -20.14
C VAL A 121 5.99 -6.67 -21.52
N LEU A 122 5.47 -5.47 -21.78
CA LEU A 122 4.84 -5.15 -23.07
C LEU A 122 5.86 -5.22 -24.22
N THR A 123 7.05 -4.65 -24.03
CA THR A 123 8.14 -4.74 -25.01
C THR A 123 8.58 -6.18 -25.24
N THR A 124 8.67 -6.99 -24.18
CA THR A 124 9.05 -8.40 -24.29
C THR A 124 8.01 -9.22 -25.05
N ARG A 125 6.72 -8.94 -24.87
CA ARG A 125 5.64 -9.72 -25.49
C ARG A 125 5.25 -9.28 -26.88
N PHE A 126 5.32 -7.99 -27.16
CA PHE A 126 4.79 -7.40 -28.40
C PHE A 126 5.85 -6.74 -29.28
N GLU A 127 7.13 -6.76 -28.85
CA GLU A 127 8.31 -6.16 -29.48
C GLU A 127 8.28 -4.63 -29.60
N VAL A 128 7.16 -4.07 -30.07
CA VAL A 128 6.94 -2.64 -30.26
C VAL A 128 5.75 -2.19 -29.42
N VAL A 129 6.02 -1.27 -28.48
CA VAL A 129 4.98 -0.60 -27.70
C VAL A 129 4.71 0.77 -28.33
N PRO A 130 3.47 1.08 -28.76
CA PRO A 130 3.15 2.36 -29.37
C PRO A 130 3.43 3.53 -28.42
N PRO A 131 3.95 4.67 -28.91
CA PRO A 131 4.27 5.84 -28.07
C PRO A 131 3.08 6.33 -27.24
N GLU A 132 1.87 6.24 -27.79
CA GLU A 132 0.63 6.67 -27.13
C GLU A 132 0.36 5.83 -25.88
N VAL A 133 0.73 4.55 -25.91
CA VAL A 133 0.57 3.63 -24.78
C VAL A 133 1.61 3.91 -23.70
N ILE A 134 2.84 4.21 -24.10
CA ILE A 134 3.91 4.61 -23.17
C ILE A 134 3.50 5.89 -22.44
N GLU A 135 3.00 6.88 -23.17
CA GLU A 135 2.54 8.14 -22.58
C GLU A 135 1.36 7.92 -21.63
N ALA A 136 0.37 7.13 -22.05
CA ALA A 136 -0.78 6.79 -21.23
C ALA A 136 -0.40 6.05 -19.94
N ILE A 137 0.54 5.10 -19.99
CA ILE A 137 1.04 4.38 -18.80
C ILE A 137 1.77 5.35 -17.86
N ASN A 138 2.64 6.20 -18.39
CA ASN A 138 3.43 7.14 -17.59
C ASN A 138 2.58 8.18 -16.85
N GLN A 139 1.36 8.45 -17.33
CA GLN A 139 0.40 9.33 -16.66
C GLN A 139 -0.35 8.66 -15.49
N ILE A 140 -0.25 7.33 -15.34
CA ILE A 140 -0.90 6.61 -14.23
C ILE A 140 -0.01 6.67 -12.99
N GLU A 141 -0.46 7.39 -11.96
CA GLU A 141 0.23 7.45 -10.67
C GLU A 141 -0.22 6.36 -9.67
N ASP A 142 -1.27 5.61 -9.99
CA ASP A 142 -1.79 4.53 -9.15
C ASP A 142 -1.02 3.21 -9.37
N VAL A 143 -0.17 2.86 -8.41
CA VAL A 143 0.58 1.59 -8.36
C VAL A 143 -0.32 0.35 -8.44
N SER A 144 -1.55 0.41 -7.93
CA SER A 144 -2.50 -0.70 -7.96
C SER A 144 -3.01 -0.94 -9.39
N ILE A 145 -3.38 0.13 -10.10
CA ILE A 145 -3.76 0.07 -11.51
C ILE A 145 -2.58 -0.46 -12.32
N LEU A 146 -1.37 0.08 -12.11
CA LEU A 146 -0.17 -0.40 -12.80
C LEU A 146 0.09 -1.89 -12.56
N LYS A 147 -0.07 -2.38 -11.33
CA LYS A 147 0.06 -3.81 -11.01
C LYS A 147 -1.04 -4.66 -11.61
N GLN A 148 -2.25 -4.14 -11.79
CA GLN A 148 -3.33 -4.84 -12.48
C GLN A 148 -3.04 -4.91 -13.97
N LEU A 149 -2.72 -3.77 -14.60
CA LEU A 149 -2.30 -3.71 -16.01
C LEU A 149 -1.14 -4.65 -16.29
N LEU A 150 -0.16 -4.76 -15.38
CA LEU A 150 0.95 -5.70 -15.48
C LEU A 150 0.48 -7.16 -15.52
N ARG A 151 -0.48 -7.55 -14.68
CA ARG A 151 -1.03 -8.92 -14.68
C ARG A 151 -1.78 -9.21 -15.97
N GLU A 152 -2.62 -8.26 -16.42
CA GLU A 152 -3.40 -8.39 -17.64
C GLU A 152 -2.49 -8.42 -18.87
N ALA A 153 -1.44 -7.59 -18.91
CA ALA A 153 -0.43 -7.57 -19.97
C ALA A 153 0.28 -8.92 -20.16
N ILE A 154 0.34 -9.77 -19.12
CA ILE A 154 0.89 -11.13 -19.21
C ILE A 154 -0.14 -12.11 -19.80
N ALA A 155 -1.44 -11.86 -19.65
CA ALA A 155 -2.52 -12.77 -20.02
C ALA A 155 -3.08 -12.52 -21.44
N ILE A 156 -3.19 -11.26 -21.86
CA ILE A 156 -3.79 -10.87 -23.14
C ILE A 156 -2.99 -11.36 -24.35
N SER A 157 -3.62 -11.46 -25.52
CA SER A 157 -2.99 -12.07 -26.70
C SER A 157 -2.41 -11.05 -27.68
N SER A 158 -2.78 -9.77 -27.57
CA SER A 158 -2.36 -8.74 -28.52
C SER A 158 -2.21 -7.34 -27.90
N MET A 159 -1.44 -6.49 -28.59
CA MET A 159 -1.27 -5.09 -28.22
C MET A 159 -2.56 -4.28 -28.35
N ALA A 160 -3.43 -4.62 -29.30
CA ALA A 160 -4.72 -3.96 -29.50
C ALA A 160 -5.68 -4.20 -28.32
N GLU A 161 -5.70 -5.43 -27.77
CA GLU A 161 -6.45 -5.76 -26.56
C GLU A 161 -5.95 -4.97 -25.35
N PHE A 162 -4.62 -4.81 -25.22
CA PHE A 162 -4.04 -3.99 -24.14
C PHE A 162 -4.51 -2.54 -24.23
N GLN A 163 -4.48 -1.95 -25.43
CA GLN A 163 -4.90 -0.57 -25.66
C GLN A 163 -6.35 -0.34 -25.25
N GLN A 164 -7.25 -1.26 -25.59
CA GLN A 164 -8.65 -1.18 -25.20
C GLN A 164 -8.81 -1.24 -23.67
N LEU A 165 -8.08 -2.14 -23.01
CA LEU A 165 -8.10 -2.27 -21.55
C LEU A 165 -7.54 -1.03 -20.84
N LEU A 166 -6.48 -0.42 -21.40
CA LEU A 166 -5.89 0.81 -20.91
C LEU A 166 -6.86 1.98 -21.01
N SER A 167 -7.56 2.13 -22.15
CA SER A 167 -8.60 3.15 -22.32
C SER A 167 -9.76 2.99 -21.34
N GLN A 168 -10.14 1.75 -21.02
CA GLN A 168 -11.19 1.47 -20.05
C GLN A 168 -10.76 1.79 -18.61
N SER A 169 -9.51 1.47 -18.27
CA SER A 169 -8.93 1.78 -16.95
C SER A 169 -8.75 3.29 -16.71
N GLN A 170 -8.66 4.10 -17.77
CA GLN A 170 -8.62 5.56 -17.71
C GLN A 170 -10.01 6.21 -17.66
N ALA A 171 -11.06 5.53 -18.11
CA ALA A 171 -12.43 6.04 -18.07
C ALA A 171 -13.11 5.85 -16.70
N ASP A 172 -12.62 4.88 -15.92
CA ASP A 172 -13.14 4.52 -14.59
C ASP A 172 -12.36 5.18 -13.42
N ALA A 173 -11.36 6.02 -13.72
CA ALA A 173 -10.54 6.79 -12.77
C ALA A 173 -11.00 8.25 -12.67
#